data_AF-A0A1V6IXI1-F1
#
_entry.id   AF-A0A1V6IXI1-F1
#
_cell.length_a   1.000
_cell.length_b   1.000
_cell.length_c   1.000
_cell.angle_alpha   90.00
_cell.angle_beta   90.00
_cell.angle_gamma   90.00
#
_symmetry.space_group_name_H-M   'P 1'
#
loop_
_entity.id
_entity.type
_entity.pdbx_description
1 polymer ?
#
loop_
_entity_poly.entity_id
_entity_poly.type
_entity_poly.pdbx_seq_one_letter_code
_entity_poly.pdbx_strand_id
1 'polypeptide(L)' 'MSNRIDKLLTIEEVADILRVSTRTIVRYIESGKLKASKIGVWRIKESDVHLFLEETSNKK' A
#
# COMPACT_ATOMS: atom_id res chain seq x y z
N MET A 1 20.44 8.51 -15.26
CA MET A 1 19.39 8.29 -14.24
C MET A 1 18.46 7.20 -14.74
N SER A 2 18.51 6.01 -14.15
CA SER A 2 17.58 4.92 -14.50
C SER A 2 16.20 5.30 -13.98
N ASN A 3 15.29 5.69 -14.86
CA ASN A 3 13.90 6.01 -14.52
C ASN A 3 13.18 4.69 -14.18
N ARG A 4 13.38 4.17 -12.97
CA ARG A 4 12.74 2.92 -12.55
C ARG A 4 11.28 3.22 -12.21
N ILE A 5 10.38 2.59 -12.95
CA ILE A 5 8.96 2.56 -12.64
C ILE A 5 8.80 1.92 -11.26
N ASP A 6 8.01 2.58 -10.41
CA ASP A 6 7.73 2.10 -9.06
C ASP A 6 7.04 0.73 -9.09
N LYS A 7 7.42 -0.16 -8.18
CA LYS A 7 6.88 -1.52 -8.16
C LYS A 7 5.42 -1.47 -7.72
N LEU A 8 4.57 -2.19 -8.46
CA LEU A 8 3.15 -2.33 -8.14
C LEU A 8 2.91 -3.65 -7.42
N LEU A 9 2.40 -3.55 -6.20
CA LEU A 9 2.11 -4.66 -5.31
C LEU A 9 0.61 -5.02 -5.36
N THR A 10 0.29 -6.29 -5.11
CA THR A 10 -1.09 -6.74 -4.86
C THR A 10 -1.51 -6.51 -3.41
N ILE A 11 -2.79 -6.73 -3.12
CA ILE A 11 -3.32 -6.70 -1.75
C ILE A 11 -2.64 -7.76 -0.88
N GLU A 12 -2.42 -8.95 -1.42
CA GLU A 12 -1.79 -10.08 -0.74
C GLU A 12 -0.33 -9.76 -0.39
N GLU A 13 0.43 -9.21 -1.34
CA GLU A 13 1.82 -8.81 -1.09
C GLU A 13 1.93 -7.74 0.01
N VAL A 14 1.04 -6.73 -0.02
CA VAL A 14 1.03 -5.68 1.01
C VAL A 14 0.55 -6.22 2.35
N ALA A 15 -0.40 -7.14 2.37
CA ALA A 15 -0.85 -7.82 3.58
C ALA A 15 0.30 -8.62 4.23
N ASP A 16 1.11 -9.30 3.43
CA ASP A 16 2.29 -10.03 3.90
C ASP A 16 3.38 -9.09 4.43
N ILE A 17 3.64 -7.99 3.73
CA ILE A 17 4.62 -6.95 4.14
C ILE A 17 4.22 -6.33 5.48
N LEU A 18 2.97 -5.90 5.60
CA LEU A 18 2.47 -5.20 6.79
C LEU A 18 2.02 -6.15 7.91
N ARG A 19 2.06 -7.48 7.67
CA ARG A 19 1.63 -8.52 8.62
C ARG A 19 0.19 -8.33 9.11
N VAL A 20 -0.72 -8.01 8.20
CA VAL A 20 -2.16 -7.83 8.47
C VAL A 20 -3.00 -8.64 7.50
N SER A 21 -4.31 -8.79 7.76
CA SER A 21 -5.20 -9.48 6.82
C SER A 21 -5.40 -8.68 5.52
N THR A 22 -5.66 -9.38 4.41
CA THR A 22 -6.06 -8.75 3.13
C THR A 22 -7.31 -7.86 3.30
N ARG A 23 -8.26 -8.27 4.16
CA ARG A 23 -9.43 -7.46 4.53
C ARG A 23 -9.04 -6.12 5.16
N THR A 24 -8.00 -6.10 5.99
CA THR A 24 -7.47 -4.87 6.60
C THR A 24 -6.93 -3.93 5.53
N ILE A 25 -6.17 -4.46 4.56
CA ILE A 25 -5.64 -3.67 3.43
C ILE A 25 -6.77 -3.06 2.60
N VAL A 26 -7.78 -3.87 2.23
CA VAL A 26 -8.96 -3.38 1.49
C VAL A 26 -9.63 -2.24 2.25
N ARG A 27 -9.84 -2.41 3.57
CA ARG A 27 -10.43 -1.35 4.41
C ARG A 27 -9.59 -0.07 4.42
N TYR A 28 -8.26 -0.17 4.44
CA TYR A 28 -7.39 1.01 4.38
C TYR A 28 -7.47 1.73 3.03
N ILE A 29 -7.60 0.97 1.94
CA ILE A 29 -7.82 1.54 0.59
C ILE A 29 -9.18 2.24 0.53
N GLU A 30 -10.25 1.57 0.97
CA GLU A 30 -11.61 2.12 0.97
C GLU A 30 -11.74 3.35 1.87
N SER A 31 -11.03 3.38 3.00
CA SER A 31 -11.01 4.55 3.89
C SER A 31 -10.08 5.67 3.40
N GLY A 32 -9.39 5.49 2.27
CA GLY A 32 -8.43 6.46 1.72
C GLY A 32 -7.14 6.60 2.52
N LYS A 33 -6.86 5.70 3.48
CA LYS A 33 -5.65 5.71 4.30
C LYS A 33 -4.45 5.16 3.54
N LEU A 34 -4.67 4.13 2.72
CA LEU A 34 -3.64 3.56 1.86
C LEU A 34 -3.97 3.90 0.40
N LYS A 35 -3.07 4.61 -0.27
CA LYS A 35 -3.24 4.97 -1.68
C LYS A 35 -3.10 3.71 -2.55
N ALA A 36 -4.07 3.50 -3.43
CA ALA A 36 -4.06 2.41 -4.39
C ALA A 36 -4.76 2.81 -5.68
N SER A 37 -4.38 2.19 -6.80
CA SER A 37 -4.98 2.38 -8.12
C SER A 37 -5.76 1.13 -8.52
N LYS A 38 -7.00 1.31 -9.00
CA LYS A 38 -7.82 0.19 -9.49
C LYS A 38 -7.59 -0.01 -10.99
N ILE A 39 -6.89 -1.07 -11.36
CA ILE A 39 -6.57 -1.44 -12.76
C ILE A 39 -7.08 -2.86 -12.99
N GLY A 40 -8.40 -3.03 -12.99
CA GLY A 40 -9.08 -4.32 -12.86
C GLY A 40 -9.04 -4.85 -11.42
N VAL A 41 -7.82 -5.05 -10.90
CA VAL A 41 -7.53 -5.33 -9.49
C VAL A 41 -6.85 -4.14 -8.83
N TRP A 42 -6.86 -4.10 -7.50
CA TRP A 42 -6.13 -3.08 -6.75
C TRP A 42 -4.63 -3.30 -6.89
N ARG A 43 -3.92 -2.22 -7.22
CA ARG A 43 -2.46 -2.14 -7.25
C ARG A 43 -1.99 -1.01 -6.36
N ILE A 44 -1.01 -1.31 -5.53
CA ILE A 44 -0.48 -0.41 -4.52
C ILE A 44 0.98 -0.15 -4.88
N LYS A 45 1.39 1.10 -4.99
CA LYS A 45 2.80 1.41 -5.24
C LYS A 45 3.62 1.08 -3.99
N GLU A 46 4.82 0.56 -4.17
CA GLU A 46 5.74 0.33 -3.06
C GLU A 46 6.02 1.63 -2.29
N SER A 47 6.19 2.76 -2.99
CA SER A 47 6.32 4.08 -2.34
C SER A 47 5.09 4.47 -1.49
N ASP A 48 3.88 4.15 -1.92
CA ASP A 48 2.65 4.46 -1.17
C ASP A 48 2.54 3.62 0.11
N VAL A 49 3.06 2.38 0.11
CA VAL A 49 3.15 1.56 1.35
C VAL A 49 4.14 2.17 2.34
N HIS A 50 5.29 2.64 1.86
CA HIS A 50 6.27 3.32 2.70
C HIS A 50 5.70 4.60 3.30
N LEU A 51 5.04 5.44 2.49
CA LEU A 51 4.37 6.66 2.97
C LEU A 51 3.29 6.34 4.03
N PHE A 52 2.51 5.29 3.82
CA PHE A 52 1.50 4.86 4.78
C PHE A 52 2.11 4.50 6.15
N LEU A 53 3.27 3.83 6.19
CA LEU A 53 3.98 3.53 7.43
C LEU A 53 4.48 4.79 8.14
N GLU A 54 5.04 5.75 7.39
CA GLU A 54 5.49 7.02 7.94
C GLU A 54 4.31 7.84 8.51
N GLU A 55 3.17 7.85 7.84
CA GLU A 55 1.96 8.56 8.27
C GLU A 55 1.27 7.91 9.49
N THR A 56 1.35 6.58 9.62
CA THR A 56 0.74 5.83 10.73
C THR A 56 1.67 5.64 11.93
N SER A 57 2.96 5.94 11.78
CA SER A 57 3.92 5.92 12.87
C SER A 57 3.56 6.96 13.93
N ASN A 58 3.55 6.54 15.21
CA ASN A 58 3.30 7.44 16.32
C ASN A 58 4.45 8.46 16.41
N LYS A 59 4.13 9.75 16.29
CA LYS A 59 5.08 10.82 16.61
C LYS A 59 5.18 10.95 18.13
N LYS A 60 6.34 10.64 18.69
CA LYS A 60 6.71 11.04 20.04
C LYS A 60 7.20 12.49 20.04
#